data_AF-A0A1A9QZ08-F1
#
_entry.id   AF-A0A1A9QZ08-F1
#
_cell.length_a   1.000
_cell.length_b   1.000
_cell.length_c   1.000
_cell.angle_alpha   90.00
_cell.angle_beta   90.00
_cell.angle_gamma   90.00
#
_symmetry.space_group_name_H-M   'P 1'
#
loop_
_entity.id
_entity.type
_entity.pdbx_description
1 polymer ?
#
loop_
_entity_poly.entity_id
_entity_poly.type
_entity_poly.pdbx_seq_one_letter_code
_entity_poly.pdbx_strand_id
1 'polypeptide(L)'
;MSTPQRLPVMRARMLLAVLSAAILSGCASYPSSNTQQEAQYVLNNDPATLIQNESLNGFLAQAPAGGIINVASTPWGNGVEIVADAAYLAASGRECRKLKVVAAGNSNARTALVCKTPDGWVDQRVVIETTEGRY
;
A
#
# COMPACT_ATOMS: atom_id res chain seq x y z
N MET A 1 0.91 59.22 42.52
CA MET A 1 0.27 57.91 42.75
C MET A 1 0.28 57.14 41.44
N SER A 2 1.18 56.16 41.29
CA SER A 2 1.34 55.38 40.05
C SER A 2 0.97 53.93 40.34
N THR A 3 -0.08 53.45 39.69
CA THR A 3 -0.62 52.09 39.81
C THR A 3 0.16 51.12 38.90
N PRO A 4 0.60 49.94 39.37
CA PRO A 4 1.36 49.02 38.54
C PRO A 4 0.42 48.09 37.74
N GLN A 5 0.33 48.28 36.42
CA GLN A 5 -0.46 47.45 35.49
C GLN A 5 0.25 46.14 35.04
N ARG A 6 1.08 45.50 35.88
CA ARG A 6 1.88 44.32 35.46
C ARG A 6 1.17 42.96 35.53
N LEU A 7 -0.09 42.90 35.96
CA LEU A 7 -0.83 41.64 36.15
C LEU A 7 -1.51 41.00 34.91
N PRO A 8 -1.99 41.71 33.87
CA PRO A 8 -2.79 41.09 32.81
C PRO A 8 -1.95 40.32 31.78
N VAL A 9 -0.71 40.76 31.53
CA VAL A 9 0.16 40.20 30.48
C VAL A 9 0.65 38.79 30.84
N MET A 10 0.89 38.52 32.13
CA MET A 10 1.39 37.23 32.60
C MET A 10 0.30 36.15 32.59
N ARG A 11 -0.96 36.53 32.91
CA ARG A 11 -2.13 35.64 32.83
C ARG A 11 -2.48 35.27 31.39
N ALA A 12 -2.39 36.22 30.45
CA ALA A 12 -2.63 35.97 29.04
C ALA A 12 -1.60 34.99 28.43
N ARG A 13 -0.32 35.12 28.80
CA ARG A 13 0.74 34.18 28.39
C ARG A 13 0.54 32.78 28.95
N MET A 14 0.07 32.66 30.19
CA MET A 14 -0.19 31.38 30.83
C MET A 14 -1.38 30.65 30.18
N LEU A 15 -2.44 31.37 29.83
CA LEU A 15 -3.60 30.82 29.11
C LEU A 15 -3.22 30.33 27.70
N LEU A 16 -2.36 31.06 26.99
CA LEU A 16 -1.92 30.68 25.65
C LEU A 16 -1.09 29.37 25.65
N ALA A 17 -0.26 29.17 26.70
CA ALA A 17 0.55 27.98 26.86
C ALA A 17 -0.28 26.72 27.16
N VAL A 18 -1.33 26.86 27.99
CA VAL A 18 -2.26 25.75 28.29
C VAL A 18 -3.06 25.36 27.03
N LEU A 19 -3.49 26.35 26.24
CA LEU A 19 -4.23 26.08 25.00
C LEU A 19 -3.37 25.34 23.95
N SER A 20 -2.08 25.68 23.85
CA SER A 20 -1.17 25.01 22.89
C SER A 20 -0.83 23.58 23.29
N ALA A 21 -0.75 23.28 24.60
CA ALA A 21 -0.55 21.90 25.08
C ALA A 21 -1.75 20.98 24.75
N ALA A 22 -2.99 21.49 24.78
CA ALA A 22 -4.19 20.71 24.46
C ALA A 22 -4.32 20.36 22.97
N ILE A 23 -3.80 21.20 22.07
CA ILE A 23 -3.86 20.95 20.63
C ILE A 23 -2.88 19.83 20.21
N LEU A 24 -1.77 19.67 20.94
CA LEU A 24 -0.74 18.66 20.63
C LEU A 24 -1.09 17.25 21.12
N SER A 25 -2.01 17.08 22.07
CA SER A 25 -2.43 15.76 22.56
C SER A 25 -3.35 14.97 21.61
N GLY A 26 -3.72 15.53 20.46
CA GLY A 26 -4.55 14.84 19.46
C GLY A 26 -3.79 13.89 18.52
N CYS A 27 -2.47 14.04 18.37
CA CYS A 27 -1.71 13.31 17.35
C CYS A 27 -1.22 11.91 17.78
N ALA A 28 -1.43 11.52 19.05
CA ALA A 28 -1.03 10.19 19.55
C ALA A 28 -2.20 9.20 19.63
N SER A 29 -3.44 9.63 19.41
CA SER A 29 -4.62 8.77 19.39
C SER A 29 -4.76 8.08 18.04
N TYR A 30 -3.78 7.26 17.69
CA TYR A 30 -3.97 6.24 16.67
C TYR A 30 -4.73 5.08 17.34
N PRO A 31 -5.92 4.70 16.88
CA PRO A 31 -6.58 3.51 17.39
C PRO A 31 -5.68 2.30 17.09
N SER A 32 -4.92 1.83 18.08
CA SER A 32 -4.37 0.48 18.07
C SER A 32 -5.55 -0.47 18.27
N SER A 33 -6.23 -0.80 17.17
CA SER A 33 -7.21 -1.86 17.11
C SER A 33 -6.51 -3.20 17.36
N ASN A 34 -6.40 -3.58 18.63
CA ASN A 34 -5.95 -4.91 19.08
C ASN A 34 -7.15 -5.86 19.22
N THR A 35 -8.06 -5.76 18.26
CA THR A 35 -9.20 -6.65 18.11
C THR A 35 -9.21 -7.09 16.66
N GLN A 36 -9.29 -8.39 16.46
CA GLN A 36 -9.55 -9.05 15.18
C GLN A 36 -10.96 -8.66 14.67
N GLN A 37 -11.25 -7.37 14.53
CA GLN A 37 -12.25 -6.93 13.58
C GLN A 37 -11.57 -7.08 12.22
N GLU A 38 -11.84 -8.21 11.58
CA GLU A 38 -11.76 -8.30 10.12
C GLU A 38 -12.45 -7.05 9.58
N ALA A 39 -11.67 -6.12 9.05
CA ALA A 39 -12.20 -5.09 8.19
C ALA A 39 -12.91 -5.85 7.07
N GLN A 40 -14.24 -5.93 7.13
CA GLN A 40 -15.08 -6.41 6.04
C GLN A 40 -14.95 -5.40 4.91
N TYR A 41 -13.82 -5.46 4.23
CA TYR A 41 -13.61 -4.82 2.96
C TYR A 41 -14.57 -5.52 1.99
N VAL A 42 -15.38 -4.75 1.27
CA VAL A 42 -16.38 -5.25 0.29
C VAL A 42 -15.69 -5.80 -0.97
N LEU A 43 -14.55 -6.50 -0.82
CA LEU A 43 -13.86 -7.33 -1.82
C LEU A 43 -13.76 -8.79 -1.34
N ASN A 44 -14.77 -9.33 -0.64
CA ASN A 44 -14.79 -10.77 -0.34
C ASN A 44 -14.91 -11.66 -1.60
N ASN A 45 -15.20 -11.05 -2.76
CA ASN A 45 -15.12 -11.69 -4.08
C ASN A 45 -13.99 -11.08 -4.90
N ASP A 46 -12.80 -10.96 -4.33
CA ASP A 46 -11.60 -10.68 -5.10
C ASP A 46 -11.34 -11.86 -6.04
N PRO A 47 -11.37 -11.69 -7.38
CA PRO A 47 -11.02 -12.76 -8.33
C PRO A 47 -9.50 -12.99 -8.35
N ALA A 48 -8.89 -13.04 -7.17
CA ALA A 48 -7.47 -13.23 -6.99
C ALA A 48 -7.12 -14.69 -7.28
N THR A 49 -6.26 -14.92 -8.28
CA THR A 49 -5.86 -16.27 -8.66
C THR A 49 -4.52 -16.61 -8.03
N LEU A 50 -4.46 -17.70 -7.25
CA LEU A 50 -3.22 -18.16 -6.64
C LEU A 50 -2.19 -18.55 -7.70
N ILE A 51 -0.98 -18.03 -7.55
CA ILE A 51 0.15 -18.42 -8.40
C ILE A 51 0.66 -19.77 -7.87
N GLN A 52 0.46 -20.83 -8.63
CA GLN A 52 0.86 -22.19 -8.24
C GLN A 52 2.34 -22.48 -8.52
N ASN A 53 3.01 -21.67 -9.35
CA ASN A 53 4.40 -21.90 -9.71
C ASN A 53 5.35 -21.49 -8.56
N GLU A 54 6.06 -22.46 -7.98
CA GLU A 54 6.96 -22.24 -6.84
C GLU A 54 8.13 -21.32 -7.17
N SER A 55 8.76 -21.49 -8.34
CA SER A 55 9.87 -20.64 -8.79
C SER A 55 9.45 -19.18 -8.93
N LEU A 56 8.24 -18.95 -9.47
CA LEU A 56 7.67 -17.60 -9.55
C LEU A 56 7.36 -17.05 -8.16
N ASN A 57 6.81 -17.84 -7.23
CA ASN A 57 6.60 -17.39 -5.85
C ASN A 57 7.90 -16.99 -5.15
N GLY A 58 8.95 -17.81 -5.29
CA GLY A 58 10.27 -17.53 -4.73
C GLY A 58 10.89 -16.26 -5.31
N PHE A 59 10.79 -16.09 -6.63
CA PHE A 59 11.20 -14.87 -7.31
C PHE A 59 10.41 -13.65 -6.79
N LEU A 60 9.08 -13.72 -6.70
CA LEU A 60 8.27 -12.61 -6.22
C LEU A 60 8.57 -12.24 -4.76
N ALA A 61 9.03 -13.19 -3.94
CA ALA A 61 9.41 -12.94 -2.55
C ALA A 61 10.79 -12.25 -2.38
N GLN A 62 11.71 -12.45 -3.33
CA GLN A 62 13.12 -12.07 -3.15
C GLN A 62 13.67 -11.13 -4.22
N ALA A 63 12.99 -11.01 -5.37
CA ALA A 63 13.52 -10.26 -6.49
C ALA A 63 13.64 -8.77 -6.17
N PRO A 64 14.80 -8.15 -6.47
CA PRO A 64 14.95 -6.70 -6.38
C PRO A 64 14.06 -6.00 -7.42
N ALA A 65 13.91 -4.68 -7.28
CA ALA A 65 13.24 -3.87 -8.29
C ALA A 65 13.98 -3.98 -9.64
N GLY A 66 13.24 -4.21 -10.72
CA GLY A 66 13.78 -4.49 -12.04
C GLY A 66 14.29 -5.92 -12.23
N GLY A 67 14.12 -6.81 -11.25
CA GLY A 67 14.47 -8.23 -11.38
C GLY A 67 13.69 -8.89 -12.51
N ILE A 68 14.31 -9.85 -13.20
CA ILE A 68 13.75 -10.51 -14.39
C ILE A 68 13.74 -12.02 -14.20
N ILE A 69 12.65 -12.68 -14.60
CA ILE A 69 12.56 -14.14 -14.69
C ILE A 69 11.79 -14.54 -15.96
N ASN A 70 12.22 -15.62 -16.59
CA ASN A 70 11.47 -16.28 -17.65
C ASN A 70 10.74 -17.49 -17.07
N VAL A 71 9.41 -17.55 -17.25
CA VAL A 71 8.57 -18.59 -16.65
C VAL A 71 7.76 -19.29 -17.73
N ALA A 72 7.84 -20.62 -17.75
CA ALA A 72 7.19 -21.43 -18.77
C ALA A 72 5.66 -21.46 -18.64
N SER A 73 5.11 -21.40 -17.42
CA SER A 73 3.67 -21.41 -17.18
C SER A 73 3.30 -20.40 -16.10
N THR A 74 2.41 -19.47 -16.44
CA THR A 74 1.93 -18.39 -15.56
C THR A 74 0.45 -18.11 -15.78
N PRO A 75 -0.23 -17.43 -14.85
CA PRO A 75 -1.60 -16.96 -15.07
C PRO A 75 -1.78 -16.06 -16.31
N TRP A 76 -0.70 -15.43 -16.78
CA TRP A 76 -0.72 -14.50 -17.92
C TRP A 76 -0.35 -15.15 -19.25
N GLY A 77 -0.07 -16.45 -19.27
CA GLY A 77 0.32 -17.21 -20.45
C GLY A 77 1.55 -18.08 -20.22
N ASN A 78 1.89 -18.85 -21.24
CA ASN A 78 3.09 -19.68 -21.25
C ASN A 78 4.27 -18.92 -21.85
N GLY A 79 5.47 -19.20 -21.36
CA GLY A 79 6.71 -18.62 -21.87
C GLY A 79 6.71 -17.09 -21.80
N VAL A 80 6.59 -16.54 -20.60
CA VAL A 80 6.59 -15.09 -20.38
C VAL A 80 7.86 -14.64 -19.69
N GLU A 81 8.35 -13.46 -20.09
CA GLU A 81 9.33 -12.71 -19.32
C GLU A 81 8.57 -11.82 -18.33
N ILE A 82 8.96 -11.88 -17.07
CA ILE A 82 8.40 -11.06 -15.99
C ILE A 82 9.49 -10.15 -15.49
N VAL A 83 9.23 -8.85 -15.53
CA VAL A 83 10.02 -7.83 -14.84
C VAL A 83 9.25 -7.38 -13.61
N ALA A 84 9.89 -7.44 -12.44
CA ALA A 84 9.26 -7.15 -11.18
C ALA A 84 9.63 -5.77 -10.65
N ASP A 85 8.65 -4.93 -10.38
CA ASP A 85 8.88 -3.65 -9.70
C ASP A 85 9.17 -3.88 -8.20
N ALA A 86 9.56 -2.82 -7.50
CA ALA A 86 9.72 -2.86 -6.05
C ALA A 86 8.45 -3.35 -5.34
N ALA A 87 8.63 -4.15 -4.29
CA ALA A 87 7.54 -4.48 -3.38
C ALA A 87 7.11 -3.23 -2.60
N TYR A 88 5.81 -3.11 -2.35
CA TYR A 88 5.22 -2.01 -1.60
C TYR A 88 4.07 -2.51 -0.72
N LEU A 89 3.81 -1.81 0.39
CA LEU A 89 2.66 -2.09 1.24
C LEU A 89 1.41 -1.40 0.68
N ALA A 90 0.41 -2.17 0.25
CA ALA A 90 -0.85 -1.63 -0.24
C ALA A 90 -1.75 -1.15 0.90
N ALA A 91 -2.79 -0.37 0.56
CA ALA A 91 -3.78 0.09 1.53
C ALA A 91 -4.53 -1.04 2.26
N SER A 92 -4.56 -2.24 1.66
CA SER A 92 -5.08 -3.47 2.29
C SER A 92 -4.15 -4.05 3.36
N GLY A 93 -2.96 -3.46 3.58
CA GLY A 93 -1.92 -4.01 4.46
C GLY A 93 -1.17 -5.20 3.86
N ARG A 94 -1.47 -5.59 2.62
CA ARG A 94 -0.76 -6.66 1.91
C ARG A 94 0.47 -6.11 1.21
N GLU A 95 1.54 -6.88 1.25
CA GLU A 95 2.71 -6.63 0.40
C GLU A 95 2.32 -6.94 -1.04
N CYS A 96 2.46 -5.98 -1.94
CA CYS A 96 2.13 -6.09 -3.34
C CYS A 96 3.31 -5.65 -4.21
N ARG A 97 3.32 -6.10 -5.47
CA ARG A 97 4.25 -5.60 -6.48
C ARG A 97 3.63 -5.61 -7.86
N LYS A 98 3.95 -4.57 -8.62
CA LYS A 98 3.59 -4.49 -10.03
C LYS A 98 4.57 -5.31 -10.85
N LEU A 99 4.05 -5.92 -11.91
CA LEU A 99 4.81 -6.71 -12.85
C LEU A 99 4.59 -6.16 -14.24
N LYS A 100 5.66 -6.14 -15.03
CA LYS A 100 5.60 -6.03 -16.48
C LYS A 100 5.77 -7.43 -17.05
N VAL A 101 4.75 -7.92 -17.74
CA VAL A 101 4.72 -9.26 -18.34
C VAL A 101 4.81 -9.13 -19.85
N VAL A 102 5.80 -9.77 -20.44
CA VAL A 102 6.05 -9.78 -21.89
C VAL A 102 5.90 -11.21 -22.37
N ALA A 103 4.95 -11.45 -23.27
CA ALA A 103 4.70 -12.79 -23.81
C ALA A 103 5.69 -13.13 -24.93
N ALA A 104 6.10 -14.40 -25.02
CA ALA A 104 6.92 -14.88 -26.13
C ALA A 104 6.27 -14.54 -27.49
N GLY A 105 7.03 -13.90 -28.36
CA GLY A 105 6.58 -13.50 -29.70
C GLY A 105 5.67 -12.26 -29.75
N ASN A 106 5.44 -11.59 -28.62
CA ASN A 106 4.69 -10.32 -28.57
C ASN A 106 5.49 -9.25 -27.83
N SER A 107 5.82 -8.15 -28.51
CA SER A 107 6.53 -7.02 -27.91
C SER A 107 5.67 -6.17 -26.96
N ASN A 108 4.35 -6.38 -26.96
CA ASN A 108 3.44 -5.65 -26.09
C ASN A 108 3.51 -6.19 -24.67
N ALA A 109 4.03 -5.37 -23.78
CA ALA A 109 4.05 -5.65 -22.37
C ALA A 109 2.70 -5.32 -21.73
N ARG A 110 2.19 -6.23 -20.90
CA ARG A 110 1.02 -5.99 -20.05
C ARG A 110 1.44 -5.77 -18.62
N THR A 111 0.71 -4.92 -17.91
CA THR A 111 0.88 -4.73 -16.48
C THR A 111 0.04 -5.76 -15.72
N ALA A 112 0.63 -6.38 -14.71
CA ALA A 112 -0.07 -7.20 -13.73
C ALA A 112 0.24 -6.69 -12.32
N LEU A 113 -0.62 -7.02 -11.36
CA LEU A 113 -0.42 -6.72 -9.95
C LEU A 113 -0.48 -8.03 -9.20
N VAL A 114 0.52 -8.30 -8.35
CA VAL A 114 0.48 -9.45 -7.46
C VAL A 114 0.57 -8.98 -6.02
N CYS A 115 -0.11 -9.68 -5.14
CA CYS A 115 -0.13 -9.37 -3.72
C CYS A 115 0.07 -10.65 -2.90
N LYS A 116 0.78 -10.55 -1.80
CA LYS A 116 1.06 -11.65 -0.88
C LYS A 116 -0.17 -11.98 -0.04
N THR A 117 -0.42 -13.26 0.15
CA THR A 117 -1.40 -13.85 1.08
C THR A 117 -0.67 -14.87 1.97
N PRO A 118 -1.32 -15.41 3.02
CA PRO A 118 -0.74 -16.52 3.78
C PRO A 118 -0.40 -17.75 2.92
N ASP A 119 -1.16 -17.98 1.86
CA ASP A 119 -1.03 -19.16 0.99
C ASP A 119 -0.07 -18.96 -0.20
N GLY A 120 0.43 -17.73 -0.40
CA GLY A 120 1.38 -17.41 -1.47
C GLY A 120 1.09 -16.07 -2.16
N TRP A 121 1.65 -15.87 -3.35
CA TRP A 121 1.33 -14.70 -4.17
C TRP A 121 0.11 -14.98 -5.03
N VAL A 122 -0.80 -14.00 -5.12
CA VAL A 122 -1.99 -14.07 -5.98
C VAL A 122 -1.94 -12.98 -7.05
N ASP A 123 -2.42 -13.29 -8.25
CA ASP A 123 -2.67 -12.32 -9.32
C ASP A 123 -3.93 -11.52 -9.02
N GLN A 124 -3.75 -10.21 -8.87
CA GLN A 124 -4.77 -9.26 -8.48
C GLN A 124 -5.22 -8.46 -9.71
N ARG A 125 -6.53 -8.34 -9.90
CA ARG A 125 -7.05 -7.45 -10.95
C ARG A 125 -6.68 -6.00 -10.63
N VAL A 126 -5.99 -5.34 -11.56
CA VAL A 126 -5.76 -3.89 -11.49
C VAL A 126 -7.08 -3.18 -11.74
N VAL A 127 -7.63 -2.53 -10.71
CA VAL A 127 -8.73 -1.58 -10.89
C VAL A 127 -8.09 -0.25 -11.28
N ILE A 128 -8.04 0.00 -12.58
CA ILE A 128 -7.67 1.31 -13.08
C ILE A 128 -8.92 2.18 -12.89
N GLU A 129 -8.89 3.14 -11.96
CA GLU A 129 -9.79 4.28 -12.06
C GLU A 129 -9.43 4.96 -13.39
N THR A 130 -10.33 4.86 -14.36
CA THR A 130 -10.26 5.70 -15.56
C THR A 130 -10.18 7.13 -15.09
N THR A 131 -9.06 7.79 -15.34
CA THR A 131 -8.94 9.25 -15.25
C THR A 131 -9.82 9.87 -16.34
N GLU A 132 -11.13 9.81 -16.14
CA GLU A 132 -12.13 10.59 -16.86
C GLU A 132 -12.56 11.76 -15.96
N GLY A 133 -11.56 12.52 -15.53
CA GLY A 133 -11.73 13.81 -14.87
C GLY A 133 -11.02 14.86 -15.71
N ARG A 134 -11.52 15.10 -16.93
CA ARG A 134 -11.15 16.30 -17.69
C ARG A 134 -11.87 17.48 -17.05
N TYR A 135 -11.10 18.39 -16.48
CA TYR A 135 -11.52 19.77 -16.21
C TYR A 135 -11.44 20.58 -17.50
#